data_AF-A0A139NHU4-F1
#
_entry.id   AF-A0A139NHU4-F1
#
_cell.length_a   1.000
_cell.length_b   1.000
_cell.length_c   1.000
_cell.angle_alpha   90.00
_cell.angle_beta   90.00
_cell.angle_gamma   90.00
#
_symmetry.space_group_name_H-M   'P 1'
#
loop_
_entity.id
_entity.type
_entity.pdbx_description
1 polymer ?
#
loop_
_entity_poly.entity_id
_entity_poly.type
_entity_poly.pdbx_seq_one_letter_code
_entity_poly.pdbx_strand_id
1 'polypeptide(L)'
;MHVIVKNKKGEGTFISSVYFKDSSSTTDSVKKEPSTTTGSEGFKYDLFENTYTKEAGKTVPGTGGDTVDTNAKALTIGKEVSGGTADKTKAFDFNLTITLPETNKTSKEPVTTVTAHIGDATETLNVDTAKQTITKTFKLKHGEKFSIDNLPAGSRYSVTETGTPGYTATAVYKENGVARTVNGTSNSDFSVQNVLIGEKTNENNVTNTFADVTPTGLLIDNLPFILMIGLGVAGFVVVARRRRQG
;
A
#
# COMPACT_ATOMS: atom_id res chain seq x y z
N MET A 1 30.59 33.95 -11.04
CA MET A 1 29.39 34.69 -10.59
C MET A 1 29.62 36.16 -10.89
N HIS A 2 28.70 36.81 -11.59
CA HIS A 2 28.73 38.26 -11.81
C HIS A 2 27.53 38.89 -11.12
N VAL A 3 27.75 39.96 -10.35
CA VAL A 3 26.70 40.70 -9.65
C VAL A 3 26.64 42.09 -10.25
N ILE A 4 25.46 42.51 -10.72
CA ILE A 4 25.23 43.88 -11.19
C ILE A 4 24.59 44.67 -10.05
N VAL A 5 25.26 45.75 -9.66
CA VAL A 5 24.80 46.70 -8.65
C VAL A 5 24.43 48.00 -9.36
N LYS A 6 23.26 48.55 -9.04
CA LYS A 6 22.78 49.84 -9.57
C LYS A 6 22.61 50.85 -8.43
N ASN A 7 22.74 52.12 -8.76
CA ASN A 7 22.44 53.20 -7.84
C ASN A 7 20.92 53.40 -7.75
N LYS A 8 20.40 53.48 -6.52
CA LYS A 8 19.05 53.96 -6.22
C LYS A 8 19.11 55.47 -6.07
N LYS A 9 18.25 56.21 -6.79
CA LYS A 9 18.26 57.68 -6.75
C LYS A 9 18.02 58.16 -5.32
N GLY A 10 19.06 58.74 -4.70
CA GLY A 10 19.00 59.31 -3.34
C GLY A 10 19.05 58.32 -2.18
N GLU A 11 19.18 57.00 -2.44
CA GLU A 11 18.99 55.96 -1.41
C GLU A 11 20.08 54.86 -1.45
N GLY A 12 21.27 55.15 -1.99
CA GLY A 12 22.40 54.22 -2.00
C GLY A 12 22.43 53.26 -3.20
N THR A 13 22.96 52.05 -3.03
CA THR A 13 23.09 51.03 -4.08
C THR A 13 22.19 49.83 -3.82
N PHE A 14 21.75 49.14 -4.88
CA PHE A 14 20.99 47.89 -4.80
C PHE A 14 21.48 46.89 -5.84
N ILE A 15 21.36 45.59 -5.53
CA ILE A 15 21.68 44.52 -6.48
C ILE A 15 20.53 44.44 -7.50
N SER A 16 20.82 44.67 -8.79
CA SER A 16 19.79 44.60 -9.83
C SER A 16 19.67 43.23 -10.48
N SER A 17 20.76 42.47 -10.52
CA SER A 17 20.78 41.12 -11.10
C SER A 17 22.05 40.36 -10.69
N VAL A 18 21.94 39.03 -10.67
CA VAL A 18 23.07 38.12 -10.50
C VAL A 18 23.10 37.14 -11.67
N TYR A 19 24.29 36.88 -12.19
CA TYR A 19 24.55 35.95 -13.30
C TYR A 19 25.50 34.86 -12.84
N PHE A 20 25.21 33.64 -13.29
CA PHE A 20 26.07 32.49 -13.11
C PHE A 20 26.51 31.98 -14.47
N LYS A 21 27.78 31.58 -14.55
CA LYS A 21 28.27 30.79 -15.67
C LYS A 21 28.02 29.34 -15.28
N ASP A 22 27.11 28.69 -15.98
CA ASP A 22 26.99 27.24 -15.89
C ASP A 22 28.25 26.62 -16.51
N SER A 23 28.90 25.73 -15.76
CA SER A 23 30.13 25.08 -16.21
C SER A 23 29.85 23.84 -17.06
N SER A 24 28.59 23.38 -17.06
CA SER A 24 28.13 22.14 -17.68
C SER A 24 27.35 22.35 -18.98
N SER A 25 26.89 23.57 -19.27
CA SER A 25 26.25 23.94 -20.54
C SER A 25 27.11 24.90 -21.36
N THR A 26 27.16 24.69 -22.68
CA THR A 26 27.86 25.55 -23.65
C THR A 26 27.08 26.82 -24.01
N THR A 27 26.06 27.17 -23.23
CA THR A 27 25.16 28.31 -23.47
C THR A 27 25.42 29.42 -22.46
N ASP A 28 25.28 30.66 -22.94
CA ASP A 28 25.62 31.89 -22.23
C ASP A 28 24.97 32.05 -20.85
N SER A 29 25.66 32.81 -20.00
CA SER A 29 25.28 33.16 -18.62
C SER A 29 23.78 33.49 -18.47
N VAL A 30 23.06 32.69 -17.68
CA VAL A 30 21.62 32.88 -17.46
C VAL A 30 21.40 33.96 -16.38
N LYS A 31 20.54 34.94 -16.68
CA LYS A 31 20.08 35.97 -15.72
C LYS A 31 19.06 35.34 -14.76
N LYS A 32 19.23 35.51 -13.45
CA LYS A 32 18.22 35.13 -12.44
C LYS A 32 17.57 36.36 -11.82
N GLU A 33 16.25 36.35 -11.72
CA GLU A 33 15.46 37.34 -10.99
C GLU A 33 15.39 36.98 -9.49
N PRO A 34 15.17 37.96 -8.58
CA PRO A 34 15.03 37.71 -7.16
C PRO A 34 13.81 36.82 -6.86
N SER A 35 13.93 35.90 -5.90
CA SER A 35 12.83 35.03 -5.47
C SER A 35 11.85 35.72 -4.50
N THR A 36 12.24 36.84 -3.91
CA THR A 36 11.34 37.72 -3.16
C THR A 36 11.62 39.18 -3.48
N THR A 37 10.56 39.95 -3.71
CA THR A 37 10.63 41.39 -4.03
C THR A 37 10.18 42.27 -2.86
N THR A 38 9.85 41.69 -1.71
CA THR A 38 9.21 42.41 -0.61
C THR A 38 10.21 43.28 0.13
N GLY A 39 9.87 44.55 0.27
CA GLY A 39 10.79 45.64 0.59
C GLY A 39 11.46 45.56 1.96
N SER A 40 12.59 46.27 2.00
CA SER A 40 13.35 46.77 3.16
C SER A 40 14.55 45.94 3.63
N GLU A 41 14.61 44.62 3.44
CA GLU A 41 15.81 43.85 3.83
C GLU A 41 16.17 42.73 2.83
N GLY A 42 17.03 43.06 1.86
CA GLY A 42 17.78 42.11 1.04
C GLY A 42 17.06 41.49 -0.17
N PHE A 43 17.79 41.35 -1.28
CA PHE A 43 17.35 40.52 -2.41
C PHE A 43 17.68 39.05 -2.13
N LYS A 44 16.68 38.16 -2.14
CA LYS A 44 16.88 36.71 -2.07
C LYS A 44 16.91 36.12 -3.47
N TYR A 45 17.82 35.17 -3.72
CA TYR A 45 17.87 34.40 -4.96
C TYR A 45 17.97 32.92 -4.61
N ASP A 46 16.98 32.12 -5.00
CA ASP A 46 17.02 30.66 -4.91
C ASP A 46 17.71 30.12 -6.17
N LEU A 47 19.03 29.93 -6.05
CA LEU A 47 19.92 29.71 -7.19
C LEU A 47 20.15 28.25 -7.53
N PHE A 48 20.07 27.39 -6.52
CA PHE A 48 20.34 25.97 -6.64
C PHE A 48 19.16 25.21 -6.06
N GLU A 49 18.62 24.32 -6.86
CA GLU A 49 17.63 23.34 -6.44
C GLU A 49 18.28 21.97 -6.57
N ASN A 50 18.33 21.24 -5.47
CA ASN A 50 18.90 19.90 -5.44
C ASN A 50 17.79 18.93 -5.03
N THR A 51 17.69 17.83 -5.77
CA THR A 51 16.76 16.75 -5.48
C THR A 51 17.52 15.57 -4.90
N TYR A 52 17.06 15.08 -3.75
CA TYR A 52 17.54 13.82 -3.18
C TYR A 52 16.45 12.76 -3.30
N THR A 53 16.82 11.59 -3.80
CA THR A 53 15.96 10.42 -3.90
C THR A 53 16.65 9.21 -3.28
N LYS A 54 15.86 8.27 -2.78
CA LYS A 54 16.33 7.00 -2.23
C LYS A 54 15.33 5.91 -2.58
N GLU A 55 15.81 4.68 -2.72
CA GLU A 55 14.93 3.54 -2.97
C GLU A 55 14.18 3.11 -1.70
N ALA A 56 12.91 2.75 -1.88
CA ALA A 56 12.05 2.25 -0.84
C ALA A 56 12.39 0.79 -0.45
N GLY A 57 12.16 0.44 0.81
CA GLY A 57 12.24 -0.93 1.30
C GLY A 57 13.65 -1.49 1.50
N LYS A 58 14.70 -0.79 1.05
CA LYS A 58 16.07 -1.31 1.04
C LYS A 58 16.80 -1.18 2.37
N THR A 59 16.32 -0.35 3.29
CA THR A 59 17.02 -0.06 4.56
C THR A 59 16.66 -1.08 5.63
N VAL A 60 17.67 -1.77 6.16
CA VAL A 60 17.53 -2.74 7.25
C VAL A 60 18.11 -2.13 8.54
N PRO A 61 17.27 -1.82 9.55
CA PRO A 61 17.76 -1.24 10.79
C PRO A 61 18.65 -2.20 11.58
N GLY A 62 19.76 -1.69 12.11
CA GLY A 62 20.70 -2.46 12.92
C GLY A 62 21.23 -1.69 14.12
N THR A 63 21.63 -2.42 15.17
CA THR A 63 22.19 -1.84 16.41
C THR A 63 23.55 -1.15 16.21
N GLY A 64 24.26 -1.47 15.12
CA GLY A 64 25.51 -0.82 14.69
C GLY A 64 25.35 0.17 13.53
N GLY A 65 24.11 0.55 13.19
CA GLY A 65 23.77 1.36 12.02
C GLY A 65 22.91 0.60 11.01
N ASP A 66 22.28 1.36 10.12
CA ASP A 66 21.41 0.81 9.08
C ASP A 66 22.25 0.21 7.94
N THR A 67 21.84 -0.97 7.45
CA THR A 67 22.41 -1.62 6.26
C THR A 67 21.45 -1.56 5.07
N VAL A 68 21.93 -1.93 3.89
CA VAL A 68 21.14 -1.93 2.65
C VAL A 68 20.99 -3.35 2.12
N ASP A 69 19.75 -3.78 1.93
CA ASP A 69 19.40 -4.98 1.15
C ASP A 69 18.85 -4.54 -0.21
N THR A 70 19.66 -4.70 -1.26
CA THR A 70 19.30 -4.33 -2.63
C THR A 70 18.21 -5.24 -3.23
N ASN A 71 18.05 -6.46 -2.69
CA ASN A 71 17.09 -7.44 -3.19
C ASN A 71 15.69 -7.28 -2.57
N ALA A 72 15.57 -6.52 -1.47
CA ALA A 72 14.32 -6.24 -0.82
C ALA A 72 13.33 -5.56 -1.79
N LYS A 73 12.04 -5.93 -1.70
CA LYS A 73 10.98 -5.31 -2.51
C LYS A 73 10.59 -3.96 -1.90
N ALA A 74 10.25 -3.00 -2.76
CA ALA A 74 9.77 -1.69 -2.33
C ALA A 74 8.43 -1.77 -1.58
N LEU A 75 7.51 -2.62 -2.06
CA LEU A 75 6.21 -2.89 -1.46
C LEU A 75 5.82 -4.35 -1.70
N THR A 76 5.26 -5.00 -0.68
CA THR A 76 4.63 -6.33 -0.81
C THR A 76 3.23 -6.32 -0.22
N ILE A 77 2.24 -6.83 -0.95
CA ILE A 77 0.86 -7.04 -0.50
C ILE A 77 0.57 -8.53 -0.54
N GLY A 78 0.31 -9.15 0.61
CA GLY A 78 0.02 -10.57 0.75
C GLY A 78 -1.45 -10.83 1.06
N LYS A 79 -1.92 -12.01 0.68
CA LYS A 79 -3.27 -12.48 0.98
C LYS A 79 -3.24 -13.71 1.89
N GLU A 80 -4.03 -13.64 2.96
CA GLU A 80 -4.31 -14.78 3.84
C GLU A 80 -5.82 -15.07 3.87
N VAL A 81 -6.19 -16.34 3.95
CA VAL A 81 -7.59 -16.78 4.07
C VAL A 81 -7.68 -17.73 5.25
N SER A 82 -8.54 -17.38 6.22
CA SER A 82 -8.68 -18.09 7.49
C SER A 82 -10.15 -18.43 7.80
N GLY A 83 -10.38 -19.36 8.73
CA GLY A 83 -11.68 -19.98 9.01
C GLY A 83 -11.69 -21.45 8.62
N GLY A 84 -12.37 -22.31 9.41
CA GLY A 84 -12.34 -23.76 9.22
C GLY A 84 -12.96 -24.23 7.90
N THR A 85 -13.97 -23.48 7.44
CA THR A 85 -14.71 -23.74 6.20
C THR A 85 -14.37 -22.76 5.06
N ALA A 86 -13.32 -21.95 5.22
CA ALA A 86 -12.94 -20.93 4.25
C ALA A 86 -12.38 -21.54 2.94
N ASP A 87 -12.77 -20.96 1.80
CA ASP A 87 -12.26 -21.37 0.49
C ASP A 87 -10.91 -20.70 0.20
N LYS A 88 -9.84 -21.47 0.39
CA LYS A 88 -8.44 -21.05 0.14
C LYS A 88 -8.09 -20.95 -1.35
N THR A 89 -8.92 -21.47 -2.25
CA THR A 89 -8.69 -21.39 -3.70
C THR A 89 -9.31 -20.13 -4.31
N LYS A 90 -10.17 -19.44 -3.55
CA LYS A 90 -10.84 -18.22 -3.96
C LYS A 90 -9.85 -17.09 -4.21
N ALA A 91 -10.00 -16.46 -5.36
CA ALA A 91 -9.23 -15.27 -5.73
C ALA A 91 -10.01 -14.01 -5.31
N PHE A 92 -9.36 -13.13 -4.54
CA PHE A 92 -9.92 -11.88 -4.04
C PHE A 92 -9.44 -10.71 -4.89
N ASP A 93 -10.34 -9.78 -5.22
CA ASP A 93 -10.08 -8.64 -6.10
C ASP A 93 -9.47 -7.46 -5.35
N PHE A 94 -8.34 -6.97 -5.84
CA PHE A 94 -7.62 -5.82 -5.32
C PHE A 94 -7.53 -4.70 -6.36
N ASN A 95 -7.66 -3.47 -5.89
CA ASN A 95 -7.41 -2.24 -6.62
C ASN A 95 -6.33 -1.45 -5.88
N LEU A 96 -5.17 -1.28 -6.50
CA LEU A 96 -4.02 -0.57 -5.97
C LEU A 96 -3.79 0.74 -6.72
N THR A 97 -3.54 1.80 -5.97
CA THR A 97 -3.04 3.08 -6.47
C THR A 97 -1.78 3.43 -5.69
N ILE A 98 -0.72 3.80 -6.40
CA ILE A 98 0.52 4.33 -5.84
C ILE A 98 0.73 5.73 -6.39
N THR A 99 1.05 6.66 -5.51
CA THR A 99 1.47 8.02 -5.85
C THR A 99 2.96 8.17 -5.55
N LEU A 100 3.75 8.52 -6.56
CA LEU A 100 5.18 8.80 -6.41
C LEU A 100 5.39 10.18 -5.74
N PRO A 101 6.50 10.39 -5.01
CA PRO A 101 6.79 11.67 -4.39
C PRO A 101 7.13 12.73 -5.45
N GLU A 102 6.94 14.00 -5.11
CA GLU A 102 7.23 15.12 -6.01
C GLU A 102 8.70 15.15 -6.46
N THR A 103 9.61 14.67 -5.61
CA THR A 103 11.04 14.50 -5.91
C THR A 103 11.31 13.56 -7.08
N ASN A 104 10.35 12.73 -7.50
CA ASN A 104 10.48 11.97 -8.74
C ASN A 104 10.52 12.88 -9.97
N LYS A 105 9.75 13.98 -10.01
CA LYS A 105 9.66 14.89 -11.18
C LYS A 105 10.96 15.63 -11.43
N THR A 106 11.68 15.98 -10.37
CA THR A 106 12.94 16.71 -10.40
C THR A 106 14.15 15.80 -10.21
N SER A 107 13.94 14.48 -10.20
CA SER A 107 15.01 13.49 -10.17
C SER A 107 15.82 13.55 -11.47
N LYS A 108 17.13 13.31 -11.38
CA LYS A 108 17.99 13.12 -12.55
C LYS A 108 17.51 11.94 -13.41
N GLU A 109 17.02 10.90 -12.74
CA GLU A 109 16.47 9.68 -13.35
C GLU A 109 15.07 9.45 -12.76
N PRO A 110 14.02 10.05 -13.37
CA PRO A 110 12.66 9.87 -12.91
C PRO A 110 12.18 8.44 -13.21
N VAL A 111 11.49 7.83 -12.25
CA VAL A 111 10.83 6.54 -12.45
C VAL A 111 9.63 6.73 -13.36
N THR A 112 9.63 6.03 -14.50
CA THR A 112 8.56 6.05 -15.52
C THR A 112 7.90 4.69 -15.70
N THR A 113 8.57 3.62 -15.29
CA THR A 113 8.05 2.26 -15.23
C THR A 113 8.54 1.55 -13.97
N VAL A 114 7.80 0.54 -13.52
CA VAL A 114 8.20 -0.33 -12.41
C VAL A 114 7.93 -1.79 -12.75
N THR A 115 8.73 -2.68 -12.19
CA THR A 115 8.50 -4.13 -12.29
C THR A 115 7.68 -4.60 -11.11
N ALA A 116 6.55 -5.24 -11.40
CA ALA A 116 5.66 -5.85 -10.43
C ALA A 116 5.60 -7.38 -10.62
N HIS A 117 5.34 -8.09 -9.53
CA HIS A 117 5.21 -9.56 -9.51
C HIS A 117 3.88 -9.94 -8.88
N ILE A 118 3.17 -10.88 -9.48
CA ILE A 118 1.88 -11.40 -9.03
C ILE A 118 1.94 -12.93 -9.09
N GLY A 119 2.10 -13.59 -7.94
CA GLY A 119 2.48 -14.99 -7.93
C GLY A 119 3.79 -15.20 -8.71
N ASP A 120 3.78 -16.09 -9.71
CA ASP A 120 4.94 -16.37 -10.57
C ASP A 120 5.04 -15.45 -11.80
N ALA A 121 4.07 -14.57 -12.03
CA ALA A 121 4.06 -13.67 -13.17
C ALA A 121 4.80 -12.36 -12.88
N THR A 122 5.58 -11.88 -13.85
CA THR A 122 6.23 -10.57 -13.82
C THR A 122 5.62 -9.66 -14.86
N GLU A 123 5.38 -8.41 -14.51
CA GLU A 123 4.78 -7.39 -15.37
C GLU A 123 5.48 -6.04 -15.20
N THR A 124 5.58 -5.28 -16.30
CA THR A 124 6.04 -3.88 -16.25
C THR A 124 4.81 -2.96 -16.18
N LEU A 125 4.73 -2.14 -15.13
CA LEU A 125 3.68 -1.15 -14.95
C LEU A 125 4.19 0.24 -15.35
N ASN A 126 3.40 0.98 -16.10
CA ASN A 126 3.72 2.36 -16.50
C ASN A 126 3.26 3.36 -15.45
N VAL A 127 4.04 4.42 -15.25
CA VAL A 127 3.67 5.58 -14.45
C VAL A 127 2.89 6.57 -15.31
N ASP A 128 1.73 7.01 -14.86
CA ASP A 128 1.09 8.24 -15.35
C ASP A 128 1.96 9.42 -14.90
N THR A 129 2.84 9.90 -15.78
CA THR A 129 3.83 10.93 -15.46
C THR A 129 3.20 12.30 -15.19
N ALA A 130 1.99 12.57 -15.68
CA ALA A 130 1.27 13.80 -15.37
C ALA A 130 0.77 13.79 -13.93
N LYS A 131 0.23 12.65 -13.47
CA LYS A 131 -0.31 12.50 -12.11
C LYS A 131 0.70 11.98 -11.09
N GLN A 132 1.84 11.47 -11.56
CA GLN A 132 2.81 10.72 -10.76
C GLN A 132 2.18 9.50 -10.09
N THR A 133 1.33 8.76 -10.82
CA THR A 133 0.58 7.62 -10.25
C THR A 133 0.76 6.34 -11.04
N ILE A 134 0.73 5.21 -10.34
CA ILE A 134 0.58 3.87 -10.90
C ILE A 134 -0.74 3.32 -10.37
N THR A 135 -1.56 2.74 -11.25
CA THR A 135 -2.77 2.01 -10.86
C THR A 135 -2.70 0.58 -11.37
N LYS A 136 -3.17 -0.36 -10.55
CA LYS A 136 -3.21 -1.78 -10.91
C LYS A 136 -4.35 -2.48 -10.24
N THR A 137 -5.10 -3.25 -11.02
CA THR A 137 -6.04 -4.25 -10.51
C THR A 137 -5.41 -5.63 -10.62
N PHE A 138 -5.60 -6.45 -9.59
CA PHE A 138 -5.07 -7.81 -9.54
C PHE A 138 -5.91 -8.67 -8.61
N LYS A 139 -5.71 -9.98 -8.67
CA LYS A 139 -6.36 -10.93 -7.77
C LYS A 139 -5.30 -11.73 -7.03
N LEU A 140 -5.56 -12.03 -5.75
CA LEU A 140 -4.72 -12.93 -4.96
C LEU A 140 -5.59 -14.01 -4.31
N LYS A 141 -5.11 -15.25 -4.34
CA LYS A 141 -5.58 -16.38 -3.53
C LYS A 141 -4.82 -16.43 -2.21
N HIS A 142 -5.22 -17.32 -1.32
CA HIS A 142 -4.48 -17.58 -0.09
C HIS A 142 -3.00 -17.90 -0.37
N GLY A 143 -2.10 -17.23 0.35
CA GLY A 143 -0.66 -17.40 0.24
C GLY A 143 0.00 -16.65 -0.92
N GLU A 144 -0.78 -16.13 -1.88
CA GLU A 144 -0.25 -15.35 -2.99
C GLU A 144 0.11 -13.93 -2.56
N LYS A 145 1.02 -13.32 -3.34
CA LYS A 145 1.54 -11.98 -3.09
C LYS A 145 1.61 -11.18 -4.38
N PHE A 146 1.36 -9.89 -4.23
CA PHE A 146 1.75 -8.83 -5.16
C PHE A 146 3.01 -8.15 -4.61
N SER A 147 4.01 -7.87 -5.44
CA SER A 147 5.18 -7.08 -5.02
C SER A 147 5.69 -6.16 -6.12
N ILE A 148 6.38 -5.09 -5.74
CA ILE A 148 7.06 -4.17 -6.66
C ILE A 148 8.54 -4.12 -6.28
N ASP A 149 9.42 -4.28 -7.27
CA ASP A 149 10.86 -4.33 -7.03
C ASP A 149 11.39 -3.01 -6.48
N ASN A 150 11.15 -1.91 -7.21
CA ASN A 150 11.71 -0.59 -6.91
C ASN A 150 10.65 0.50 -7.00
N LEU A 151 10.65 1.39 -5.99
CA LEU A 151 9.94 2.66 -5.95
C LEU A 151 10.81 3.68 -5.23
N PRO A 152 10.68 4.98 -5.52
CA PRO A 152 11.27 6.02 -4.70
C PRO A 152 10.61 6.02 -3.31
N ALA A 153 11.43 6.02 -2.25
CA ALA A 153 10.99 6.25 -0.88
C ALA A 153 10.28 7.62 -0.79
N GLY A 154 9.20 7.67 -0.02
CA GLY A 154 8.29 8.83 -0.01
C GLY A 154 7.04 8.63 -0.88
N SER A 155 7.01 7.58 -1.72
CA SER A 155 5.78 7.16 -2.39
C SER A 155 4.69 6.81 -1.37
N ARG A 156 3.43 6.88 -1.77
CA ARG A 156 2.29 6.45 -0.95
C ARG A 156 1.40 5.50 -1.71
N TYR A 157 0.83 4.50 -1.03
CA TYR A 157 -0.16 3.62 -1.64
C TYR A 157 -1.51 3.65 -0.93
N SER A 158 -2.54 3.39 -1.71
CA SER A 158 -3.88 3.03 -1.26
C SER A 158 -4.28 1.73 -1.93
N VAL A 159 -4.76 0.77 -1.16
CA VAL A 159 -5.26 -0.51 -1.68
C VAL A 159 -6.67 -0.75 -1.16
N THR A 160 -7.55 -1.19 -2.06
CA THR A 160 -8.92 -1.63 -1.74
C THR A 160 -9.07 -3.08 -2.19
N GLU A 161 -9.54 -3.94 -1.29
CA GLU A 161 -10.05 -5.26 -1.61
C GLU A 161 -11.58 -5.20 -1.69
N THR A 162 -12.16 -5.73 -2.77
CA THR A 162 -13.62 -5.77 -2.93
C THR A 162 -14.26 -6.72 -1.93
N GLY A 163 -15.35 -6.28 -1.30
CA GLY A 163 -16.10 -7.05 -0.31
C GLY A 163 -16.57 -8.39 -0.86
N THR A 164 -16.33 -9.45 -0.09
CA THR A 164 -16.73 -10.82 -0.45
C THR A 164 -17.72 -11.38 0.56
N PRO A 165 -18.88 -11.92 0.12
CA PRO A 165 -19.87 -12.52 1.01
C PRO A 165 -19.29 -13.62 1.92
N GLY A 166 -19.63 -13.55 3.21
CA GLY A 166 -19.20 -14.43 4.29
C GLY A 166 -17.80 -14.13 4.86
N TYR A 167 -17.06 -13.18 4.28
CA TYR A 167 -15.71 -12.83 4.72
C TYR A 167 -15.67 -11.49 5.46
N THR A 168 -14.73 -11.39 6.40
CA THR A 168 -14.32 -10.14 7.05
C THR A 168 -12.83 -9.95 6.83
N ALA A 169 -12.46 -8.83 6.19
CA ALA A 169 -11.08 -8.48 5.91
C ALA A 169 -10.42 -7.75 7.09
N THR A 170 -9.15 -8.01 7.32
CA THR A 170 -8.27 -7.26 8.23
C THR A 170 -6.90 -7.10 7.57
N ALA A 171 -6.13 -6.10 7.97
CA ALA A 171 -4.76 -5.92 7.50
C ALA A 171 -3.79 -5.70 8.66
N VAL A 172 -2.62 -6.32 8.55
CA VAL A 172 -1.42 -5.92 9.28
C VAL A 172 -0.42 -5.40 8.26
N TYR A 173 -0.08 -4.12 8.34
CA TYR A 173 0.82 -3.47 7.40
C TYR A 173 1.98 -2.76 8.11
N LYS A 174 3.10 -2.60 7.42
CA LYS A 174 4.26 -1.86 7.86
C LYS A 174 4.40 -0.59 7.03
N GLU A 175 4.41 0.55 7.71
CA GLU A 175 4.71 1.86 7.15
C GLU A 175 6.12 2.24 7.59
N ASN A 176 7.10 2.20 6.68
CA ASN A 176 8.51 2.45 6.99
C ASN A 176 9.03 1.62 8.18
N GLY A 177 8.74 0.31 8.18
CA GLY A 177 9.12 -0.63 9.23
C GLY A 177 8.22 -0.62 10.48
N VAL A 178 7.28 0.33 10.60
CA VAL A 178 6.38 0.42 11.75
C VAL A 178 5.07 -0.32 11.47
N ALA A 179 4.80 -1.37 12.25
CA ALA A 179 3.59 -2.17 12.09
C ALA A 179 2.32 -1.43 12.57
N ARG A 180 1.22 -1.64 11.86
CA ARG A 180 -0.12 -1.12 12.12
C ARG A 180 -1.17 -2.15 11.74
N THR A 181 -2.38 -1.99 12.28
CA THR A 181 -3.51 -2.88 12.02
C THR A 181 -4.75 -2.09 11.68
N VAL A 182 -5.53 -2.58 10.73
CA VAL A 182 -6.86 -2.04 10.38
C VAL A 182 -7.83 -3.21 10.25
N ASN A 183 -9.02 -3.04 10.82
CA ASN A 183 -10.09 -4.01 10.76
C ASN A 183 -11.16 -3.53 9.78
N GLY A 184 -11.66 -4.45 8.97
CA GLY A 184 -12.79 -4.23 8.08
C GLY A 184 -14.12 -4.65 8.68
N THR A 185 -15.15 -4.52 7.86
CA THR A 185 -16.51 -4.98 8.15
C THR A 185 -16.84 -6.15 7.26
N SER A 186 -17.62 -7.10 7.76
CA SER A 186 -18.06 -8.25 6.98
C SER A 186 -18.80 -7.81 5.71
N ASN A 187 -18.58 -8.53 4.60
CA ASN A 187 -19.27 -8.33 3.32
C ASN A 187 -19.11 -6.94 2.69
N SER A 188 -18.11 -6.17 3.12
CA SER A 188 -17.90 -4.78 2.69
C SER A 188 -16.52 -4.64 2.05
N ASP A 189 -16.37 -3.67 1.15
CA ASP A 189 -15.06 -3.29 0.63
C ASP A 189 -14.13 -2.89 1.78
N PHE A 190 -12.88 -3.30 1.67
CA PHE A 190 -11.86 -3.08 2.68
C PHE A 190 -10.71 -2.27 2.11
N SER A 191 -10.36 -1.15 2.75
CA SER A 191 -9.32 -0.26 2.25
C SER A 191 -8.27 0.06 3.30
N VAL A 192 -7.02 0.12 2.87
CA VAL A 192 -5.91 0.78 3.59
C VAL A 192 -5.42 1.91 2.70
N GLN A 193 -5.48 3.15 3.19
CA GLN A 193 -5.29 4.34 2.36
C GLN A 193 -4.08 5.16 2.80
N ASN A 194 -3.44 5.80 1.82
CA ASN A 194 -2.42 6.83 2.00
C ASN A 194 -1.20 6.39 2.84
N VAL A 195 -0.81 5.13 2.76
CA VAL A 195 0.31 4.56 3.54
C VAL A 195 1.64 4.93 2.91
N LEU A 196 2.58 5.46 3.70
CA LEU A 196 3.94 5.74 3.26
C LEU A 196 4.71 4.46 2.89
N ILE A 197 5.29 4.48 1.71
CA ILE A 197 6.32 3.54 1.28
C ILE A 197 7.67 4.20 1.60
N GLY A 198 8.20 3.86 2.76
CA GLY A 198 9.44 4.43 3.28
C GLY A 198 10.69 3.67 2.86
N GLU A 199 11.83 4.10 3.39
CA GLU A 199 13.13 3.50 3.12
C GLU A 199 13.28 2.10 3.74
N LYS A 200 12.58 1.83 4.85
CA LYS A 200 12.55 0.54 5.55
C LYS A 200 11.42 -0.34 5.02
N THR A 201 11.32 -1.56 5.54
CA THR A 201 10.32 -2.57 5.11
C THR A 201 8.90 -1.99 4.98
N ASN A 202 8.28 -2.19 3.81
CA ASN A 202 6.87 -1.85 3.56
C ASN A 202 6.12 -3.10 3.09
N GLU A 203 5.16 -3.54 3.89
CA GLU A 203 4.42 -4.78 3.69
C GLU A 203 2.97 -4.57 4.08
N ASN A 204 2.04 -5.29 3.46
CA ASN A 204 0.63 -5.29 3.86
C ASN A 204 0.09 -6.71 3.72
N ASN A 205 -0.24 -7.36 4.83
CA ASN A 205 -0.84 -8.69 4.81
C ASN A 205 -2.34 -8.57 5.08
N VAL A 206 -3.16 -8.85 4.07
CA VAL A 206 -4.62 -8.76 4.14
C VAL A 206 -5.22 -10.14 4.38
N THR A 207 -5.82 -10.32 5.56
CA THR A 207 -6.44 -11.58 5.98
C THR A 207 -7.95 -11.52 5.84
N ASN A 208 -8.52 -12.44 5.08
CA ASN A 208 -9.96 -12.68 5.02
C ASN A 208 -10.35 -13.85 5.91
N THR A 209 -11.21 -13.58 6.88
CA THR A 209 -11.75 -14.61 7.77
C THR A 209 -13.16 -14.96 7.35
N PHE A 210 -13.42 -16.24 7.03
CA PHE A 210 -14.77 -16.73 6.78
C PHE A 210 -15.45 -17.09 8.10
N ALA A 211 -16.71 -16.69 8.27
CA ALA A 211 -17.49 -17.07 9.45
C ALA A 211 -17.83 -18.57 9.40
N ASP A 212 -17.41 -19.34 10.40
CA ASP A 212 -17.81 -20.74 10.52
C ASP A 212 -19.28 -20.82 10.93
N VAL A 213 -20.09 -21.48 10.08
CA VAL A 213 -21.48 -21.81 10.39
C VAL A 213 -21.52 -23.18 11.06
N THR A 214 -21.71 -23.23 12.38
CA THR A 214 -21.92 -24.51 13.07
C THR A 214 -23.35 -25.00 12.81
N PRO A 215 -23.57 -26.23 12.29
CA PRO A 215 -24.91 -26.79 12.05
C PRO A 215 -25.72 -27.09 13.32
N THR A 216 -25.18 -26.78 14.50
CA THR A 216 -25.69 -27.19 15.81
C THR A 216 -27.10 -26.69 16.12
N GLY A 217 -27.56 -25.59 15.50
CA GLY A 217 -28.94 -25.11 15.65
C GLY A 217 -29.99 -26.10 15.12
N LEU A 218 -29.75 -26.73 13.97
CA LEU A 218 -30.70 -27.68 13.36
C LEU A 218 -30.79 -29.01 14.14
N LEU A 219 -29.70 -29.41 14.80
CA LEU A 219 -29.62 -30.64 15.60
C LEU A 219 -30.22 -30.46 17.00
N ILE A 220 -30.00 -29.31 17.66
CA ILE A 220 -30.54 -29.02 18.99
C ILE A 220 -32.06 -28.78 18.94
N ASP A 221 -32.56 -28.05 17.94
CA ASP A 221 -33.99 -27.74 17.86
C ASP A 221 -34.85 -28.97 17.50
N ASN A 222 -34.28 -29.93 16.78
CA ASN A 222 -34.97 -31.17 16.39
C ASN A 222 -34.71 -32.36 17.31
N LEU A 223 -33.77 -32.26 18.26
CA LEU A 223 -33.43 -33.31 19.22
C LEU A 223 -34.65 -33.83 20.00
N PRO A 224 -35.56 -32.97 20.51
CA PRO A 224 -36.80 -33.43 21.15
C PRO A 224 -37.69 -34.27 20.21
N PHE A 225 -37.81 -33.86 18.95
CA PHE A 225 -38.62 -34.57 17.95
C PHE A 225 -37.99 -35.90 17.52
N ILE A 226 -36.67 -35.93 17.33
CA ILE A 226 -35.91 -37.15 17.00
C ILE A 226 -36.00 -38.17 18.15
N LEU A 227 -35.89 -37.70 19.40
CA LEU A 227 -36.08 -38.54 20.59
C LEU A 227 -37.51 -39.09 20.68
N MET A 228 -38.54 -38.28 20.41
CA MET A 228 -39.93 -38.72 20.40
C MET A 228 -40.21 -39.79 19.34
N ILE A 229 -39.64 -39.63 18.14
CA ILE A 229 -39.73 -40.65 17.08
C ILE A 229 -39.04 -41.95 17.54
N GLY A 230 -37.84 -41.85 18.12
CA GLY A 230 -37.11 -43.02 18.64
C GLY A 230 -37.87 -43.77 19.74
N LEU A 231 -38.43 -43.05 20.71
CA LEU A 231 -39.24 -43.62 21.79
C LEU A 231 -40.55 -44.22 21.26
N GLY A 232 -41.18 -43.58 20.27
CA GLY A 232 -42.38 -44.10 19.62
C GLY A 232 -42.14 -45.42 18.90
N VAL A 233 -41.05 -45.52 18.14
CA VAL A 233 -40.65 -46.76 17.45
C VAL A 233 -40.30 -47.85 18.47
N ALA A 234 -39.54 -47.54 19.51
CA ALA A 234 -39.19 -48.50 20.56
C ALA A 234 -40.44 -49.03 21.29
N GLY A 235 -41.36 -48.14 21.66
CA GLY A 235 -42.64 -48.51 22.28
C GLY A 235 -43.50 -49.40 21.38
N PHE A 236 -43.57 -49.09 20.08
CA PHE A 236 -44.30 -49.90 19.11
C PHE A 236 -43.71 -51.30 18.96
N VAL A 237 -42.38 -51.42 18.91
CA VAL A 237 -41.68 -52.72 18.83
C VAL A 237 -41.94 -53.59 20.06
N VAL A 238 -41.93 -53.00 21.27
CA VAL A 238 -42.22 -53.73 22.52
C VAL A 238 -43.66 -54.27 22.54
N VAL A 239 -44.63 -53.44 22.15
CA VAL A 239 -46.05 -53.86 22.08
C VAL A 239 -46.26 -54.93 21.00
N ALA A 240 -45.64 -54.77 19.84
CA ALA A 240 -45.72 -55.73 18.74
C ALA A 240 -45.11 -57.09 19.10
N ARG A 241 -43.99 -57.13 19.85
CA ARG A 241 -43.43 -58.38 20.38
C ARG A 241 -44.31 -59.03 21.43
N ARG A 242 -44.89 -58.23 22.34
CA ARG A 242 -45.77 -58.74 23.40
C ARG A 242 -47.05 -59.37 22.84
N ARG A 243 -47.60 -58.82 21.75
CA ARG A 243 -48.77 -59.40 21.04
C ARG A 243 -48.47 -60.68 20.27
N ARG A 244 -47.20 -60.97 19.93
CA ARG A 244 -46.82 -62.23 19.24
C ARG A 244 -46.54 -63.38 20.20
N GLN A 245 -46.42 -63.11 21.51
CA GLN A 245 -46.11 -64.10 22.54
C GLN A 245 -47.29 -64.42 23.46
N GLY A 246 -48.45 -63.78 23.23
CA GLY A 246 -49.70 -64.03 23.93
C GLY A 246 -50.75 -64.64 23.02
#